data_AF-A0A644YBQ2-F1
#
_entry.id   AF-A0A644YBQ2-F1
#
_cell.length_a   1.000
_cell.length_b   1.000
_cell.length_c   1.000
_cell.angle_alpha   90.00
_cell.angle_beta   90.00
_cell.angle_gamma   90.00
#
_symmetry.space_group_name_H-M   'P 1'
#
loop_
_entity.id
_entity.type
_entity.pdbx_description
1 polymer ?
#
loop_
_entity_poly.entity_id
_entity_poly.type
_entity_poly.pdbx_seq_one_letter_code
_entity_poly.pdbx_strand_id
1 'polypeptide(L)'
;MKHDSWERRWTLLSDCAKELPGQISTHLIVGLGETEEEMVSTIAKCIGKGISVGLFAFTPLKGTAWARKEPPSIDHYRRIQIAFYLIKQGIDHSRFKFRDGELVDFGLVAGKLYALLAEGKAFETSGCEDCNRPYYNERPGGIMYNYPRPLTEEEAIRAIEECGIIYLNKEVVANV
;
A
#
# COMPACT_ATOMS: atom_id res chain seq x y z
N MET A 1 -2.34 4.21 -29.29
CA MET A 1 -1.90 4.06 -27.88
C MET A 1 -1.10 5.30 -27.52
N LYS A 2 -1.32 5.93 -26.35
CA LYS A 2 -0.42 7.01 -25.90
C LYS A 2 0.92 6.37 -25.50
N HIS A 3 1.91 6.49 -26.38
CA HIS A 3 3.31 6.12 -26.12
C HIS A 3 3.96 7.18 -25.22
N ASP A 4 3.47 7.31 -24.00
CA ASP A 4 4.13 8.16 -23.02
C ASP A 4 4.97 7.25 -22.13
N SER A 5 6.28 7.50 -22.11
CA SER A 5 7.22 6.67 -21.36
C SER A 5 7.08 6.93 -19.85
N TRP A 6 7.49 5.96 -19.03
CA TRP A 6 7.51 6.09 -17.58
C TRP A 6 8.31 7.33 -17.14
N GLU A 7 9.47 7.53 -17.76
CA GLU A 7 10.41 8.61 -17.47
C GLU A 7 9.76 9.97 -17.70
N ARG A 8 8.99 10.13 -18.78
CA ARG A 8 8.31 11.39 -19.07
C ARG A 8 7.22 11.71 -18.04
N ARG A 9 6.42 10.72 -17.65
CA ARG A 9 5.41 10.91 -16.58
C ARG A 9 6.06 11.20 -15.24
N TRP A 10 7.15 10.50 -14.92
CA TRP A 10 7.89 10.69 -13.68
C TRP A 10 8.53 12.08 -13.60
N THR A 11 9.12 12.56 -14.70
CA THR A 11 9.68 13.92 -14.80
C THR A 11 8.58 14.95 -14.62
N LEU A 12 7.47 14.84 -15.33
CA LEU A 12 6.34 15.76 -15.19
C LEU A 12 5.84 15.80 -13.73
N LEU A 13 5.60 14.63 -13.13
CA LEU A 13 5.14 14.54 -11.74
C LEU A 13 6.14 15.18 -10.77
N SER A 14 7.43 14.90 -10.96
CA SER A 14 8.51 15.45 -10.13
C SER A 14 8.64 16.96 -10.26
N ASP A 15 8.48 17.51 -11.46
CA ASP A 15 8.57 18.94 -11.70
C ASP A 15 7.34 19.67 -11.14
N CYS A 16 6.13 19.11 -11.33
CA CYS A 16 4.94 19.63 -10.66
C CYS A 16 5.08 19.65 -9.14
N ALA A 17 5.67 18.62 -8.53
CA ALA A 17 5.85 18.55 -7.08
C ALA A 17 6.85 19.60 -6.55
N LYS A 18 7.84 19.97 -7.36
CA LYS A 18 8.77 21.08 -7.02
C LYS A 18 8.09 22.43 -7.12
N GLU A 19 7.32 22.66 -8.18
CA GLU A 19 6.64 23.94 -8.42
C GLU A 19 5.45 24.16 -7.48
N LEU A 20 4.79 23.08 -7.04
CA LEU A 20 3.61 23.11 -6.17
C LEU A 20 3.79 22.18 -4.94
N PRO A 21 4.66 22.52 -3.99
CA PRO A 21 4.95 21.67 -2.83
C PRO A 21 3.69 21.34 -2.03
N GLY A 22 3.52 20.06 -1.70
CA GLY A 22 2.41 19.55 -0.89
C GLY A 22 1.03 19.54 -1.57
N GLN A 23 0.92 19.98 -2.82
CA GLN A 23 -0.35 20.07 -3.55
C GLN A 23 -0.51 18.96 -4.61
N ILE A 24 0.54 18.17 -4.85
CA ILE A 24 0.53 17.13 -5.86
C ILE A 24 0.14 15.80 -5.24
N SER A 25 -0.78 15.11 -5.91
CA SER A 25 -1.14 13.73 -5.60
C SER A 25 -0.98 12.84 -6.83
N THR A 26 -0.75 11.56 -6.59
CA THR A 26 -0.72 10.54 -7.64
C THR A 26 -1.33 9.25 -7.12
N HIS A 27 -1.76 8.40 -8.06
CA HIS A 27 -2.26 7.07 -7.75
C HIS A 27 -1.26 6.02 -8.19
N LEU A 28 -0.93 5.11 -7.26
CA LEU A 28 -0.15 3.92 -7.56
C LEU A 28 -1.08 2.71 -7.49
N ILE A 29 -1.00 1.86 -8.50
CA ILE A 29 -1.86 0.68 -8.63
C ILE A 29 -0.99 -0.56 -8.47
N VAL A 30 -1.33 -1.37 -7.48
CA VAL A 30 -0.70 -2.65 -7.17
C VAL A 30 -1.29 -3.76 -8.05
N GLY A 31 -0.45 -4.63 -8.60
CA GLY A 31 -0.84 -5.79 -9.41
C GLY A 31 -0.82 -5.54 -10.92
N LEU A 32 -0.08 -4.54 -11.40
CA LEU A 32 0.11 -4.32 -12.85
C LEU A 32 1.25 -5.17 -13.43
N GLY A 33 2.10 -5.75 -12.57
CA GLY A 33 3.23 -6.63 -12.95
C GLY A 33 4.55 -6.23 -12.30
N GLU A 34 4.53 -5.19 -11.46
CA GLU A 34 5.63 -4.76 -10.62
C GLU A 34 5.90 -5.72 -9.46
N THR A 35 7.12 -5.66 -8.95
CA THR A 35 7.52 -6.27 -7.69
C THR A 35 7.17 -5.38 -6.50
N GLU A 36 7.18 -5.95 -5.29
CA GLU A 36 6.97 -5.17 -4.06
C GLU A 36 8.11 -4.18 -3.84
N GLU A 37 9.34 -4.56 -4.16
CA GLU A 37 10.51 -3.68 -4.11
C GLU A 37 10.36 -2.45 -5.02
N GLU A 38 9.93 -2.64 -6.27
CA GLU A 38 9.69 -1.53 -7.21
C GLU A 38 8.58 -0.61 -6.71
N MET A 39 7.50 -1.17 -6.18
CA MET A 39 6.38 -0.39 -5.63
C MET A 39 6.82 0.40 -4.40
N VAL A 40 7.50 -0.23 -3.44
CA VAL A 40 8.02 0.42 -2.23
C VAL A 40 9.00 1.53 -2.57
N SER A 41 9.93 1.29 -3.50
CA SER A 41 10.87 2.31 -3.97
C SER A 41 10.14 3.51 -4.59
N THR A 42 9.09 3.25 -5.37
CA THR A 42 8.27 4.29 -6.00
C THR A 42 7.50 5.11 -4.96
N ILE A 43 6.88 4.44 -3.99
CA ILE A 43 6.20 5.09 -2.86
C ILE A 43 7.16 5.99 -2.09
N ALA A 44 8.35 5.48 -1.72
CA ALA A 44 9.35 6.25 -0.99
C ALA A 44 9.81 7.50 -1.78
N LYS A 45 10.01 7.38 -3.10
CA LYS A 45 10.35 8.52 -3.96
C LYS A 45 9.23 9.56 -4.02
N CYS A 46 7.97 9.14 -4.07
CA CYS A 46 6.82 10.06 -4.04
C CYS A 46 6.77 10.83 -2.71
N ILE A 47 6.79 10.11 -1.59
CA ILE A 47 6.72 10.71 -0.24
C ILE A 47 7.91 11.65 -0.02
N GLY A 48 9.13 11.24 -0.41
CA GLY A 48 10.33 12.08 -0.29
C GLY A 48 10.29 13.35 -1.14
N LYS A 49 9.39 13.45 -2.13
CA LYS A 49 9.14 14.64 -2.94
C LYS A 49 7.91 15.43 -2.48
N GLY A 50 7.27 15.05 -1.38
CA GLY A 50 6.04 15.67 -0.90
C GLY A 50 4.82 15.39 -1.79
N ILE A 51 4.84 14.28 -2.55
CA ILE A 51 3.72 13.84 -3.37
C ILE A 51 2.82 12.92 -2.54
N SER A 52 1.56 13.28 -2.41
CA SER A 52 0.54 12.44 -1.78
C SER A 52 0.23 11.22 -2.65
N VAL A 53 0.20 10.03 -2.05
CA VAL A 53 -0.07 8.77 -2.75
C VAL A 53 -1.44 8.25 -2.34
N GLY A 54 -2.29 7.95 -3.32
CA GLY A 54 -3.42 7.03 -3.15
C GLY A 54 -3.01 5.65 -3.69
N LEU A 55 -3.14 4.62 -2.86
CA LEU A 55 -2.78 3.25 -3.20
C LEU A 55 -4.03 2.46 -3.57
N PHE A 56 -4.00 1.76 -4.72
CA PHE A 56 -5.14 1.03 -5.25
C PHE A 56 -4.73 -0.39 -5.65
N ALA A 57 -5.63 -1.36 -5.50
CA ALA A 57 -5.45 -2.69 -6.07
C ALA A 57 -5.96 -2.72 -7.51
N PHE A 58 -5.22 -3.37 -8.41
CA PHE A 58 -5.66 -3.57 -9.78
C PHE A 58 -6.98 -4.36 -9.82
N THR A 59 -7.98 -3.81 -10.51
CA THR A 59 -9.29 -4.41 -10.64
C THR A 59 -9.57 -4.74 -12.11
N PRO A 60 -9.68 -6.02 -12.50
CA PRO A 60 -9.97 -6.38 -13.88
C PRO A 60 -11.39 -5.97 -14.26
N LEU A 61 -11.50 -5.18 -15.35
CA LEU A 61 -12.76 -4.67 -15.90
C LEU A 61 -13.11 -5.38 -17.20
N LYS A 62 -14.36 -5.84 -17.32
CA LYS A 62 -14.88 -6.49 -18.53
C LYS A 62 -14.75 -5.55 -19.73
N GLY A 63 -14.33 -6.10 -20.87
CA GLY A 63 -14.13 -5.33 -22.10
C GLY A 63 -12.79 -4.58 -22.20
N THR A 64 -11.92 -4.67 -21.19
CA THR A 64 -10.55 -4.13 -21.27
C THR A 64 -9.54 -5.19 -21.70
N ALA A 65 -8.36 -4.76 -22.18
CA ALA A 65 -7.29 -5.67 -22.59
C ALA A 65 -6.83 -6.60 -21.46
N TRP A 66 -6.97 -6.17 -20.21
CA TRP A 66 -6.60 -6.94 -19.00
C TRP A 66 -7.81 -7.49 -18.26
N ALA A 67 -8.95 -7.68 -18.94
CA ALA A 67 -10.15 -8.25 -18.34
C ALA A 67 -9.94 -9.67 -17.75
N ARG A 68 -8.91 -10.39 -18.19
CA ARG A 68 -8.55 -11.75 -17.72
C ARG A 68 -7.31 -11.78 -16.82
N LYS A 69 -6.71 -10.63 -16.51
CA LYS A 69 -5.58 -10.57 -15.58
C LYS A 69 -6.13 -10.66 -14.16
N GLU A 70 -5.49 -11.46 -13.33
CA GLU A 70 -5.87 -11.58 -11.93
C GLU A 70 -5.53 -10.28 -11.16
N PRO A 71 -6.35 -9.89 -10.17
CA PRO A 71 -5.98 -8.85 -9.21
C PRO A 71 -4.75 -9.30 -8.39
N PRO A 72 -4.06 -8.38 -7.69
CA PRO A 72 -2.98 -8.77 -6.78
C PRO A 72 -3.51 -9.73 -5.71
N SER A 73 -2.67 -10.65 -5.22
CA SER A 73 -3.03 -11.42 -4.04
C SER A 73 -3.12 -10.52 -2.81
N ILE A 74 -3.89 -10.95 -1.80
CA ILE A 74 -4.12 -10.13 -0.61
C ILE A 74 -2.83 -9.90 0.18
N ASP A 75 -1.97 -10.90 0.29
CA ASP A 75 -0.71 -10.84 1.02
C ASP A 75 0.26 -9.84 0.39
N HIS A 76 0.40 -9.88 -0.94
CA HIS A 76 1.17 -8.91 -1.72
C HIS A 76 0.67 -7.48 -1.47
N TYR A 77 -0.65 -7.28 -1.52
CA TYR A 77 -1.23 -5.96 -1.25
C TYR A 77 -1.02 -5.50 0.20
N ARG A 78 -1.18 -6.39 1.18
CA ARG A 78 -0.98 -6.08 2.61
C ARG A 78 0.45 -5.69 2.92
N ARG A 79 1.44 -6.38 2.34
CA ARG A 79 2.86 -6.02 2.49
C ARG A 79 3.11 -4.59 1.99
N ILE A 80 2.54 -4.22 0.85
CA ILE A 80 2.67 -2.86 0.29
C ILE A 80 1.92 -1.82 1.14
N GLN A 81 0.72 -2.13 1.64
CA GLN A 81 -0.02 -1.25 2.54
C GLN A 81 0.76 -0.95 3.83
N ILE A 82 1.32 -1.99 4.45
CA ILE A 82 2.15 -1.84 5.65
C ILE A 82 3.39 -1.00 5.31
N ALA A 83 4.10 -1.32 4.23
CA ALA A 83 5.27 -0.57 3.82
C ALA A 83 4.95 0.92 3.57
N PHE A 84 3.86 1.21 2.85
CA PHE A 84 3.39 2.56 2.60
C PHE A 84 3.11 3.32 3.90
N TYR A 85 2.36 2.70 4.82
CA TYR A 85 2.06 3.28 6.12
C TYR A 85 3.33 3.59 6.91
N LEU A 86 4.26 2.65 7.01
CA LEU A 86 5.51 2.83 7.75
C LEU A 86 6.35 3.98 7.17
N ILE A 87 6.45 4.09 5.85
CA ILE A 87 7.18 5.19 5.19
C ILE A 87 6.50 6.53 5.51
N LYS A 88 5.16 6.58 5.50
CA LYS A 88 4.41 7.78 5.87
C LYS A 88 4.64 8.18 7.34
N GLN A 89 4.87 7.21 8.23
CA GLN A 89 5.26 7.43 9.63
C GLN A 89 6.76 7.79 9.80
N GLY A 90 7.51 7.94 8.70
CA GLY A 90 8.92 8.30 8.73
C GLY A 90 9.88 7.13 9.01
N ILE A 91 9.41 5.88 8.89
CA ILE A 91 10.30 4.72 8.92
C ILE A 91 11.08 4.67 7.60
N ASP A 92 12.40 4.61 7.70
CA ASP A 92 13.25 4.50 6.53
C ASP A 92 13.10 3.12 5.86
N HIS A 93 12.63 3.14 4.61
CA HIS A 93 12.48 1.95 3.77
C HIS A 93 13.80 1.23 3.48
N SER A 94 14.97 1.85 3.67
CA SER A 94 16.28 1.18 3.53
C SER A 94 16.46 0.01 4.51
N ARG A 95 15.66 -0.02 5.58
CA ARG A 95 15.62 -1.10 6.58
C ARG A 95 14.86 -2.32 6.09
N PHE A 96 14.04 -2.18 5.05
CA PHE A 96 13.20 -3.25 4.53
C PHE A 96 14.07 -4.24 3.77
N LYS A 97 13.79 -5.54 3.91
CA LYS A 97 14.52 -6.60 3.21
C LYS A 97 13.63 -7.24 2.18
N PHE A 98 14.21 -7.48 1.02
CA PHE A 98 13.54 -8.11 -0.11
C PHE A 98 14.25 -9.41 -0.48
N ARG A 99 13.49 -10.35 -1.02
CA ARG A 99 13.98 -11.57 -1.64
C ARG A 99 13.25 -11.73 -2.97
N ASP A 100 14.01 -11.71 -4.08
CA ASP A 100 13.44 -11.81 -5.42
C ASP A 100 12.33 -10.79 -5.72
N GLY A 101 12.46 -9.57 -5.17
CA GLY A 101 11.50 -8.48 -5.30
C GLY A 101 10.30 -8.54 -4.34
N GLU A 102 10.16 -9.60 -3.54
CA GLU A 102 9.14 -9.74 -2.50
C GLU A 102 9.66 -9.21 -1.16
N LEU A 103 8.84 -8.45 -0.44
CA LEU A 103 9.15 -7.93 0.89
C LEU A 103 9.06 -9.07 1.91
N VAL A 104 10.13 -9.29 2.68
CA VAL A 104 10.19 -10.39 3.67
C VAL A 104 10.43 -9.91 5.09
N ASP A 105 10.82 -8.65 5.30
CA ASP A 105 11.09 -8.07 6.61
C ASP A 105 11.00 -6.53 6.54
N PHE A 106 10.31 -5.90 7.51
CA PHE A 106 10.20 -4.45 7.62
C PHE A 106 11.36 -3.80 8.40
N GLY A 107 12.32 -4.59 8.88
CA GLY A 107 13.50 -4.10 9.60
C GLY A 107 13.19 -3.51 10.98
N LEU A 108 12.06 -3.94 11.56
CA LEU A 108 11.55 -3.54 12.87
C LEU A 108 11.34 -4.76 13.76
N VAL A 109 11.51 -4.59 15.07
CA VAL A 109 11.18 -5.62 16.05
C VAL A 109 9.66 -5.84 16.04
N ALA A 110 9.22 -7.10 16.10
CA ALA A 110 7.81 -7.50 15.96
C ALA A 110 6.86 -6.69 16.87
N GLY A 111 7.18 -6.50 18.15
CA GLY A 111 6.34 -5.73 19.07
C GLY A 111 6.17 -4.26 18.66
N LYS A 112 7.23 -3.62 18.15
CA LYS A 112 7.14 -2.24 17.64
C LYS A 112 6.31 -2.16 16.36
N LEU A 113 6.50 -3.13 15.46
CA LEU A 113 5.74 -3.20 14.22
C LEU A 113 4.25 -3.42 14.50
N TYR A 114 3.92 -4.31 15.42
CA TYR A 114 2.55 -4.54 15.85
C TYR A 114 1.92 -3.28 16.46
N ALA A 115 2.60 -2.61 17.39
CA ALA A 115 2.09 -1.40 18.02
C ALA A 115 1.76 -0.29 17.00
N LEU A 116 2.55 -0.18 15.93
CA LEU A 116 2.28 0.77 14.83
C LEU A 116 1.06 0.38 13.98
N LEU A 117 0.74 -0.91 13.90
CA LEU A 117 -0.32 -1.43 13.03
C LEU A 117 -1.62 -1.76 13.78
N ALA A 118 -1.60 -1.78 15.11
CA ALA A 118 -2.69 -2.26 15.95
C ALA A 118 -4.02 -1.52 15.70
N GLU A 119 -3.97 -0.22 15.39
CA GLU A 119 -5.17 0.57 15.08
C GLU A 119 -5.75 0.31 13.68
N GLY A 120 -5.12 -0.54 12.85
CA GLY A 120 -5.58 -0.87 11.50
C GLY A 120 -5.42 0.26 10.47
N LYS A 121 -4.84 1.41 10.85
CA LYS A 121 -4.65 2.59 9.98
C LYS A 121 -3.91 2.32 8.67
N ALA A 122 -3.05 1.31 8.63
CA ALA A 122 -2.35 0.92 7.42
C ALA A 122 -3.27 0.34 6.33
N PHE A 123 -4.44 -0.18 6.73
CA PHE A 123 -5.37 -0.89 5.84
C PHE A 123 -6.60 -0.07 5.46
N GLU A 124 -6.73 1.14 6.01
CA GLU A 124 -7.78 2.09 5.65
C GLU A 124 -7.55 2.65 4.23
N THR A 125 -8.61 3.14 3.61
CA THR A 125 -8.53 3.83 2.31
C THR A 125 -7.55 5.00 2.40
N SER A 126 -6.61 5.05 1.45
CA SER A 126 -5.60 6.11 1.36
C SER A 126 -5.91 7.07 0.22
N GLY A 127 -5.61 8.36 0.41
CA GLY A 127 -5.94 9.41 -0.56
C GLY A 127 -6.10 10.78 0.11
N CYS A 128 -7.01 11.61 -0.42
CA CYS A 128 -7.39 12.88 0.21
C CYS A 128 -8.07 12.66 1.57
N GLU A 129 -8.11 13.71 2.40
CA GLU A 129 -8.62 13.65 3.79
C GLU A 129 -10.07 13.11 3.89
N ASP A 130 -10.89 13.35 2.85
CA ASP A 130 -12.27 12.87 2.77
C ASP A 130 -12.44 11.62 1.88
N CYS A 131 -11.37 10.92 1.52
CA CYS A 131 -11.44 9.77 0.62
C CYS A 131 -11.99 8.53 1.34
N ASN A 132 -13.32 8.40 1.40
CA ASN A 132 -13.99 7.28 2.06
C ASN A 132 -14.85 6.42 1.12
N ARG A 133 -14.63 6.50 -0.20
CA ARG A 133 -15.52 5.88 -1.18
C ARG A 133 -15.44 4.34 -1.09
N PRO A 134 -16.49 3.66 -0.62
CA PRO A 134 -16.45 2.22 -0.44
C PRO A 134 -16.47 1.51 -1.81
N TYR A 135 -15.78 0.37 -1.92
CA TYR A 135 -15.77 -0.51 -3.09
C TYR A 135 -15.26 0.12 -4.39
N TYR A 136 -14.28 1.03 -4.29
CA TYR A 136 -13.67 1.61 -5.49
C TYR A 136 -12.74 0.61 -6.21
N ASN A 137 -12.02 -0.22 -5.44
CA ASN A 137 -11.16 -1.30 -5.94
C ASN A 137 -11.77 -2.68 -5.70
N GLU A 138 -12.76 -2.76 -4.83
CA GLU A 138 -13.29 -4.00 -4.32
C GLU A 138 -14.57 -4.36 -5.09
N ARG A 139 -14.70 -5.62 -5.49
CA ARG A 139 -15.99 -6.15 -5.93
C ARG A 139 -16.86 -6.37 -4.68
N PRO A 140 -18.13 -5.92 -4.65
CA PRO A 140 -19.03 -6.26 -3.56
C PRO A 140 -19.06 -7.77 -3.31
N GLY A 141 -18.81 -8.20 -2.07
CA GLY A 141 -18.71 -9.62 -1.68
C GLY A 141 -17.36 -10.29 -1.97
N GLY A 142 -16.37 -9.57 -2.51
CA GLY A 142 -15.00 -10.03 -2.70
C GLY A 142 -14.06 -9.70 -1.53
N ILE A 143 -12.77 -9.94 -1.72
CA ILE A 143 -11.72 -9.56 -0.77
C ILE A 143 -11.71 -8.04 -0.59
N MET A 144 -11.61 -7.60 0.66
CA MET A 144 -11.55 -6.19 1.01
C MET A 144 -10.10 -5.71 1.10
N TYR A 145 -9.63 -5.03 0.06
CA TYR A 145 -8.28 -4.47 0.03
C TYR A 145 -8.16 -3.23 0.91
N ASN A 146 -9.12 -2.30 0.84
CA ASN A 146 -9.08 -1.08 1.64
C ASN A 146 -10.36 -0.93 2.46
N TYR A 147 -10.20 -0.53 3.72
CA TYR A 147 -11.33 -0.29 4.61
C TYR A 147 -11.72 1.19 4.59
N PRO A 148 -12.97 1.55 4.20
CA PRO A 148 -13.43 2.93 4.13
C PRO A 148 -13.80 3.51 5.51
N ARG A 149 -13.47 2.78 6.58
CA ARG A 149 -13.78 3.08 7.98
C ARG A 149 -12.67 2.52 8.87
N PRO A 150 -12.59 2.98 10.14
CA PRO A 150 -11.79 2.29 11.14
C PRO A 150 -12.11 0.79 11.21
N LEU A 151 -11.06 -0.01 11.30
CA LEU A 151 -11.13 -1.46 11.47
C LEU A 151 -11.48 -1.79 12.92
N THR A 152 -12.16 -2.92 13.14
CA THR A 152 -12.18 -3.54 14.47
C THR A 152 -10.82 -4.16 14.77
N GLU A 153 -10.56 -4.47 16.04
CA GLU A 153 -9.33 -5.15 16.45
C GLU A 153 -9.14 -6.48 15.70
N GLU A 154 -10.19 -7.27 15.53
CA GLU A 154 -10.14 -8.54 14.81
C GLU A 154 -9.86 -8.36 13.31
N GLU A 155 -10.39 -7.30 12.70
CA GLU A 155 -10.10 -6.95 11.30
C GLU A 155 -8.64 -6.51 11.14
N ALA A 156 -8.13 -5.68 12.06
CA ALA A 156 -6.74 -5.23 12.06
C ALA A 156 -5.76 -6.41 12.23
N ILE A 157 -6.01 -7.28 13.21
CA ILE A 157 -5.22 -8.51 13.43
C ILE A 157 -5.21 -9.37 12.16
N ARG A 158 -6.38 -9.61 11.56
CA ARG A 158 -6.48 -10.39 10.33
C ARG A 158 -5.70 -9.77 9.18
N ALA A 159 -5.84 -8.45 8.97
CA ALA A 159 -5.13 -7.75 7.91
C ALA A 159 -3.59 -7.77 8.11
N ILE A 160 -3.13 -7.72 9.36
CA ILE A 160 -1.71 -7.90 9.70
C ILE A 160 -1.26 -9.32 9.33
N GLU A 161 -2.01 -10.35 9.73
CA GLU A 161 -1.65 -11.75 9.44
C GLU A 161 -1.71 -12.09 7.96
N GLU A 162 -2.64 -11.48 7.22
CA GLU A 162 -2.76 -11.62 5.77
C GLU A 162 -1.48 -11.23 5.02
N CYS A 163 -0.58 -10.42 5.60
CA CYS A 163 0.69 -10.09 4.94
C CYS A 163 1.68 -11.27 4.84
N GLY A 164 1.50 -12.33 5.64
CA GLY A 164 2.33 -13.54 5.62
C GLY A 164 3.72 -13.41 6.26
N ILE A 165 4.05 -12.26 6.88
CA ILE A 165 5.32 -12.04 7.57
C ILE A 165 5.14 -12.03 9.10
N ILE A 166 4.00 -11.49 9.55
CA ILE A 166 3.72 -11.25 10.97
C ILE A 166 2.63 -12.23 11.40
N TYR A 167 2.90 -13.02 12.43
CA TYR A 167 1.94 -13.95 13.01
C TYR A 167 1.79 -13.63 14.49
N LEU A 168 0.56 -13.36 14.93
CA LEU A 168 0.27 -13.03 16.31
C LEU A 168 -0.14 -14.31 17.05
N ASN A 169 0.73 -14.79 17.95
CA ASN A 169 0.29 -15.81 18.90
C ASN A 169 -0.68 -15.15 19.89
N LYS A 170 -1.80 -15.83 20.18
CA LYS A 170 -2.85 -15.38 21.12
C LYS A 170 -2.34 -14.97 22.51
N GLU A 171 -1.11 -15.35 22.89
CA GLU A 171 -0.49 -15.01 24.17
C GLU A 171 0.13 -13.59 24.22
N VAL A 172 0.42 -12.95 23.08
CA VAL A 172 1.02 -11.60 23.05
C VAL A 172 -0.03 -10.51 23.31
N VAL A 173 -1.29 -10.75 22.92
CA VAL A 173 -2.41 -9.82 23.11
C VAL A 173 -2.77 -9.65 24.59
N ALA A 174 -2.39 -10.60 25.44
CA ALA A 174 -2.65 -10.55 26.89
C ALA A 174 -1.64 -9.72 27.69
N ASN A 175 -0.57 -9.20 27.08
CA ASN A 175 0.54 -8.53 27.79
C ASN A 175 0.94 -7.16 27.20
N VAL A 176 0.03 -6.49 26.48
CA VAL A 176 0.19 -5.09 26.05
C VAL A 176 -0.83 -4.22 26.76
#